data_AF-A0A4W3HXA8-F1
#
_entry.id   AF-A0A4W3HXA8-F1
#
_cell.length_a   1.000
_cell.length_b   1.000
_cell.length_c   1.000
_cell.angle_alpha   90.00
_cell.angle_beta   90.00
_cell.angle_gamma   90.00
#
_symmetry.space_group_name_H-M   'P 1'
#
loop_
_entity.id
_entity.type
_entity.pdbx_description
1 polymer ?
#
loop_
_entity_poly.entity_id
_entity_poly.type
_entity_poly.pdbx_seq_one_letter_code
_entity_poly.pdbx_strand_id
1 'polypeptide(L)'
;MTIINFHCNESADNKGKGGPEFDTEVDCTYIFNWGTKYACVEQKNLVCRTSDGKKHYDLSRLTRYSAVEVAESDSTHNWEAVYGSKGTPNRRQLYINVCHQILQDGGAVGCPDDAAICAITAYIICESFHSACPSLMSSIHQNR
;
A
#
# COMPACT_ATOMS: atom_id res chain seq x y z
N MET A 1 -19.65 21.10 -16.03
CA MET A 1 -18.73 19.98 -15.75
C MET A 1 -17.71 20.45 -14.71
N THR A 2 -17.07 19.55 -13.96
CA THR A 2 -16.06 19.96 -12.95
C THR A 2 -14.84 19.06 -13.03
N ILE A 3 -13.65 19.67 -12.98
CA ILE A 3 -12.35 19.00 -12.97
C ILE A 3 -11.63 19.40 -11.68
N ILE A 4 -11.03 18.42 -11.00
CA ILE A 4 -10.21 18.65 -9.81
C ILE A 4 -8.82 18.08 -10.10
N ASN A 5 -7.83 18.96 -10.12
CA ASN A 5 -6.43 18.62 -10.32
C ASN A 5 -5.75 18.45 -8.98
N PHE A 6 -5.51 17.19 -8.58
CA PHE A 6 -4.69 16.90 -7.42
C PHE A 6 -3.22 17.06 -7.75
N HIS A 7 -2.47 17.77 -6.91
CA HIS A 7 -1.02 17.88 -7.02
C HIS A 7 -0.36 17.63 -5.68
N CYS A 8 0.85 17.07 -5.74
CA CYS A 8 1.64 16.78 -4.55
C CYS A 8 2.03 18.09 -3.84
N ASN A 9 1.59 18.21 -2.58
CA ASN A 9 2.06 19.25 -1.66
C ASN A 9 2.31 18.62 -0.28
N GLU A 10 3.59 18.33 0.02
CA GLU A 10 3.97 17.73 1.30
C GLU A 10 3.69 18.62 2.51
N SER A 11 3.65 19.94 2.29
CA SER A 11 3.40 20.95 3.32
C SER A 11 1.93 21.37 3.39
N ALA A 12 1.01 20.58 2.81
CA ALA A 12 -0.40 20.92 2.81
C ALA A 12 -0.97 21.04 4.24
N ASP A 13 -1.80 22.05 4.45
CA ASP A 13 -2.47 22.32 5.71
C ASP A 13 -3.50 21.23 6.07
N ASN A 14 -4.15 21.34 7.23
CA ASN A 14 -5.15 20.38 7.71
C ASN A 14 -4.61 18.94 7.79
N LYS A 15 -3.42 18.78 8.39
CA LYS A 15 -2.73 17.48 8.52
C LYS A 15 -2.41 16.83 7.17
N GLY A 16 -2.02 17.62 6.17
CA GLY A 16 -1.69 17.14 4.83
C GLY A 16 -2.89 17.02 3.88
N LYS A 17 -4.12 17.30 4.32
CA LYS A 17 -5.31 17.20 3.47
C LYS A 17 -5.40 18.36 2.47
N GLY A 18 -5.01 19.57 2.86
CA GLY A 18 -5.23 20.78 2.08
C GLY A 18 -6.71 21.07 1.82
N GLY A 19 -7.01 21.80 0.75
CA GLY A 19 -8.37 22.08 0.26
C GLY A 19 -8.38 22.41 -1.23
N PRO A 20 -9.55 22.30 -1.90
CA PRO A 20 -9.70 22.68 -3.30
C PRO A 20 -9.72 24.20 -3.45
N GLU A 21 -8.90 24.71 -4.35
CA GLU A 21 -8.83 26.12 -4.74
C GLU A 21 -9.41 26.29 -6.14
N PHE A 22 -10.33 27.23 -6.31
CA PHE A 22 -10.89 27.54 -7.62
C PHE A 22 -9.82 28.19 -8.49
N ASP A 23 -9.58 27.62 -9.67
CA ASP A 23 -8.58 28.11 -10.60
C ASP A 23 -9.24 28.95 -11.70
N THR A 24 -10.12 28.35 -12.49
CA THR A 24 -10.81 29.03 -13.58
C THR A 24 -12.07 28.30 -14.01
N GLU A 25 -12.89 28.97 -14.82
CA GLU A 25 -13.99 28.38 -15.59
C GLU A 25 -13.70 28.56 -17.07
N VAL A 26 -13.73 27.46 -17.84
CA VAL A 26 -13.59 27.49 -19.31
C VAL A 26 -14.68 26.61 -19.90
N ASP A 27 -15.45 27.15 -20.85
CA ASP A 27 -16.53 26.43 -21.56
C ASP A 27 -17.48 25.67 -20.61
N CYS A 28 -18.01 26.35 -19.57
CA CYS A 28 -18.89 25.78 -18.54
C CYS A 28 -18.26 24.60 -17.75
N THR A 29 -16.93 24.56 -17.69
CA THR A 29 -16.15 23.60 -16.90
C THR A 29 -15.40 24.32 -15.80
N TYR A 30 -15.75 24.02 -14.55
CA TYR A 30 -15.06 24.54 -13.37
C TYR A 30 -13.80 23.72 -13.10
N ILE A 31 -12.66 24.39 -12.98
CA ILE A 31 -11.37 23.77 -12.69
C ILE A 31 -10.94 24.16 -11.27
N PHE A 32 -10.62 23.17 -10.46
CA PHE A 32 -10.07 23.34 -9.12
C PHE A 32 -8.68 22.72 -9.04
N ASN A 33 -7.75 23.38 -8.38
CA ASN A 33 -6.46 22.82 -8.03
C ASN A 33 -6.49 22.46 -6.54
N TRP A 34 -6.06 21.25 -6.19
CA TRP A 34 -6.06 20.78 -4.81
C TRP A 34 -4.68 20.24 -4.44
N GLY A 35 -3.92 21.05 -3.71
CA GLY A 35 -2.64 20.64 -3.14
C GLY A 35 -2.85 19.76 -1.92
N THR A 36 -2.42 18.50 -2.00
CA THR A 36 -2.59 17.55 -0.89
C THR A 36 -1.38 16.63 -0.78
N LYS A 37 -1.05 16.23 0.45
CA LYS A 37 0.04 15.28 0.72
C LYS A 37 -0.27 13.90 0.15
N TYR A 38 -1.55 13.54 0.05
CA TYR A 38 -1.98 12.23 -0.46
C TYR A 38 -1.85 12.07 -1.97
N ALA A 39 -1.66 13.17 -2.70
CA ALA A 39 -1.37 13.15 -4.14
C ALA A 39 0.13 13.01 -4.42
N CYS A 40 0.97 13.06 -3.38
CA CYS A 40 2.36 12.67 -3.47
C CYS A 40 2.45 11.16 -3.60
N VAL A 41 2.25 10.67 -4.83
CA VAL A 41 2.61 9.30 -5.15
C VAL A 41 4.12 9.24 -5.02
N GLU A 42 4.61 8.42 -4.09
CA GLU A 42 6.01 8.03 -4.09
C GLU A 42 6.22 7.08 -5.29
N GLN A 43 6.14 7.60 -6.52
CA GLN A 43 6.81 7.01 -7.67
C GLN A 43 8.30 7.23 -7.47
N LYS A 44 8.83 6.56 -6.44
CA LYS A 44 10.25 6.33 -6.32
C LYS A 44 10.53 5.41 -7.49
N ASN A 45 11.11 6.00 -8.55
CA ASN A 45 12.00 5.31 -9.48
C ASN A 45 13.18 4.74 -8.68
N LEU A 46 12.87 3.85 -7.73
CA LEU A 46 13.78 3.29 -6.79
C LEU A 46 14.61 2.33 -7.62
N VAL A 47 15.88 2.68 -7.82
CA VAL A 47 16.79 1.79 -8.51
C VAL A 47 16.95 0.57 -7.62
N CYS A 48 16.29 -0.52 -7.99
CA CYS A 48 16.32 -1.79 -7.24
C CYS A 48 17.63 -2.54 -7.50
N ARG A 49 18.76 -1.85 -7.35
CA ARG A 49 20.11 -2.38 -7.57
C ARG A 49 21.02 -1.95 -6.43
N THR A 50 21.93 -2.82 -6.04
CA THR A 50 22.96 -2.53 -5.04
C THR A 50 24.32 -3.02 -5.53
N SER A 51 25.39 -2.46 -4.99
CA SER A 51 26.77 -2.85 -5.34
C SER A 51 27.60 -3.11 -4.11
N ASP A 52 28.34 -4.21 -4.13
CA ASP A 52 29.37 -4.55 -3.14
C ASP A 52 30.73 -4.57 -3.86
N GLY A 53 31.46 -3.46 -3.76
CA GLY A 53 32.70 -3.24 -4.51
C GLY A 53 32.49 -3.30 -6.02
N LYS A 54 33.06 -4.34 -6.67
CA LYS A 54 32.93 -4.59 -8.12
C LYS A 54 31.72 -5.46 -8.49
N LYS A 55 30.98 -5.97 -7.51
CA LYS A 55 29.81 -6.82 -7.74
C LYS A 55 28.56 -5.96 -7.75
N HIS A 56 27.72 -6.17 -8.75
CA HIS A 56 26.43 -5.50 -8.88
C HIS A 56 25.32 -6.54 -8.76
N TYR A 57 24.30 -6.22 -7.98
CA TYR A 57 23.14 -7.06 -7.73
C TYR A 57 21.90 -6.31 -8.20
N ASP A 58 21.16 -6.93 -9.12
CA ASP A 58 19.89 -6.39 -9.63
C ASP A 58 18.73 -7.18 -9.03
N LEU A 59 17.97 -6.52 -8.15
CA LEU A 59 16.84 -7.07 -7.44
C LEU A 59 15.51 -6.76 -8.15
N SER A 60 15.51 -6.02 -9.26
CA SER A 60 14.29 -5.64 -10.01
C SER A 60 13.44 -6.83 -10.44
N ARG A 61 14.04 -8.00 -10.63
CA ARG A 61 13.34 -9.26 -10.95
C ARG A 61 12.47 -9.79 -9.81
N LEU A 62 12.72 -9.34 -8.58
CA LEU A 62 11.93 -9.68 -7.40
C LEU A 62 10.77 -8.69 -7.18
N THR A 63 10.74 -7.58 -7.90
CA THR A 63 9.65 -6.61 -7.82
C THR A 63 8.38 -7.18 -8.43
N ARG A 64 7.28 -7.11 -7.67
CA ARG A 64 5.95 -7.51 -8.12
C ARG A 64 5.11 -6.27 -8.41
N TYR A 65 4.31 -6.33 -9.46
CA TYR A 65 3.53 -5.21 -9.99
C TYR A 65 2.07 -5.61 -10.08
N SER A 66 1.17 -4.65 -10.08
CA SER A 66 -0.27 -4.93 -10.17
C SER A 66 -0.65 -5.48 -11.56
N ALA A 67 -1.75 -6.24 -11.63
CA ALA A 67 -2.31 -6.71 -12.90
C ALA A 67 -2.74 -5.57 -13.86
N VAL A 68 -2.85 -4.34 -13.35
CA VAL A 68 -3.13 -3.15 -14.16
C VAL A 68 -1.87 -2.67 -14.88
N GLU A 69 -0.69 -2.88 -14.30
CA GLU A 69 0.59 -2.41 -14.82
C GLU A 69 1.25 -3.41 -15.78
N VAL A 70 0.97 -4.71 -15.60
CA VAL A 70 1.58 -5.78 -16.41
C VAL A 70 0.53 -6.84 -16.71
N ALA A 71 0.60 -7.42 -17.91
CA ALA A 71 -0.24 -8.54 -18.30
C ALA A 71 -0.17 -9.67 -17.26
N GLU A 72 -1.32 -10.22 -16.91
CA GLU A 72 -1.45 -11.21 -15.84
C GLU A 72 -0.45 -12.36 -16.01
N SER A 73 0.39 -12.52 -14.99
CA SER A 73 1.46 -13.50 -14.92
C SER A 73 1.75 -13.81 -13.45
N ASP A 74 2.65 -14.75 -13.17
CA ASP A 74 3.06 -15.10 -11.79
C ASP A 74 3.66 -13.93 -10.98
N SER A 75 3.79 -12.73 -11.57
CA SER A 75 4.25 -11.51 -10.90
C SER A 75 3.16 -10.56 -10.43
N THR A 76 1.89 -10.91 -10.56
CA THR A 76 0.77 -10.04 -10.15
C THR A 76 0.36 -10.18 -8.68
N HIS A 77 1.08 -11.00 -7.90
CA HIS A 77 0.80 -11.26 -6.49
C HIS A 77 2.04 -10.99 -5.63
N ASN A 78 1.84 -10.58 -4.38
CA ASN A 78 2.93 -10.36 -3.42
C ASN A 78 3.71 -11.65 -3.12
N TRP A 79 4.96 -11.52 -2.65
CA TRP A 79 5.67 -12.66 -2.07
C TRP A 79 5.10 -12.99 -0.69
N GLU A 80 4.82 -14.27 -0.44
CA GLU A 80 4.46 -14.76 0.90
C GLU A 80 5.69 -15.38 1.56
N ALA A 81 6.07 -14.85 2.72
CA ALA A 81 7.22 -15.37 3.46
C ALA A 81 6.83 -16.64 4.22
N VAL A 82 7.61 -17.69 4.01
CA VAL A 82 7.43 -18.97 4.71
C VAL A 82 8.08 -18.86 6.09
N TYR A 83 7.27 -18.72 7.15
CA TYR A 83 7.72 -18.75 8.56
C TYR A 83 7.27 -20.03 9.29
N GLY A 84 8.08 -20.48 10.26
CA GLY A 84 8.15 -21.85 10.75
C GLY A 84 6.90 -22.51 11.35
N SER A 85 6.85 -23.81 11.08
CA SER A 85 6.12 -24.95 11.65
C SER A 85 4.59 -24.96 11.65
N LYS A 86 4.04 -25.94 10.92
CA LYS A 86 2.68 -26.45 11.09
C LYS A 86 2.46 -26.79 12.57
N GLY A 87 1.70 -25.97 13.30
CA GLY A 87 1.30 -26.29 14.67
C GLY A 87 1.21 -25.13 15.66
N THR A 88 1.60 -23.90 15.31
CA THR A 88 1.32 -22.74 16.17
C THR A 88 -0.04 -22.13 15.79
N PRO A 89 -0.93 -21.84 16.77
CA PRO A 89 -2.28 -21.34 16.53
C PRO A 89 -2.33 -19.89 16.02
N ASN A 90 -1.19 -19.18 16.04
CA ASN A 90 -1.06 -17.82 15.51
C ASN A 90 -0.32 -17.84 14.17
N ARG A 91 -0.97 -18.37 13.13
CA ARG A 91 -0.46 -18.25 11.76
C ARG A 91 -0.52 -16.78 11.34
N ARG A 92 0.64 -16.13 11.33
CA ARG A 92 0.83 -14.83 10.70
C ARG A 92 1.26 -15.06 9.27
N GLN A 93 0.47 -14.59 8.33
CA GLN A 93 0.85 -14.50 6.92
C GLN A 93 1.63 -13.22 6.73
N LEU A 94 2.81 -13.31 6.12
CA LEU A 94 3.68 -12.17 5.92
C LEU A 94 3.82 -11.95 4.42
N TYR A 95 3.28 -10.84 3.94
CA TYR A 95 3.41 -10.40 2.56
C TYR A 95 4.56 -9.41 2.44
N ILE A 96 5.38 -9.57 1.41
CA ILE A 96 6.54 -8.74 1.12
C ILE A 96 6.51 -8.38 -0.36
N ASN A 97 6.86 -7.13 -0.67
CA ASN A 97 7.22 -6.73 -2.02
C ASN A 97 8.61 -6.04 -2.02
N VAL A 98 9.39 -6.28 -3.07
CA VAL A 98 10.78 -5.82 -3.15
C VAL A 98 10.84 -4.58 -4.02
N CYS A 99 11.32 -3.47 -3.44
CA CYS A 99 11.44 -2.16 -4.11
C CYS A 99 10.12 -1.59 -4.66
N HIS A 100 8.99 -2.07 -4.15
CA HIS A 100 7.65 -1.61 -4.50
C HIS A 100 6.72 -1.81 -3.30
N GLN A 101 5.63 -1.07 -3.24
CA GLN A 101 4.60 -1.24 -2.23
C GLN A 101 3.86 -2.57 -2.38
N ILE A 102 3.27 -3.05 -1.29
CA ILE A 102 2.41 -4.23 -1.25
C ILE A 102 1.23 -4.02 -2.21
N LEU A 103 0.99 -5.01 -3.05
CA LEU A 103 -0.16 -5.03 -3.94
C LEU A 103 -1.40 -5.31 -3.09
N GLN A 104 -2.47 -4.53 -3.28
CA GLN A 104 -3.77 -4.72 -2.62
C GLN A 104 -4.52 -5.89 -3.27
N ASP A 105 -3.98 -7.09 -3.10
CA ASP A 105 -4.47 -8.32 -3.73
C ASP A 105 -4.46 -9.50 -2.76
N GLY A 106 -5.41 -10.43 -2.96
CA GLY A 106 -5.60 -11.63 -2.16
C GLY A 106 -5.71 -11.35 -0.66
N GLY A 107 -4.86 -12.00 0.14
CA GLY A 107 -4.84 -11.83 1.59
C GLY A 107 -4.35 -10.45 2.04
N ALA A 108 -3.69 -9.67 1.18
CA ALA A 108 -3.10 -8.37 1.52
C ALA A 108 -4.08 -7.18 1.45
N VAL A 109 -5.33 -7.41 1.05
CA VAL A 109 -6.39 -6.38 0.99
C VAL A 109 -6.68 -5.88 2.41
N GLY A 110 -6.18 -4.69 2.74
CA GLY A 110 -6.26 -4.11 4.09
C GLY A 110 -4.91 -3.81 4.73
N CYS A 111 -3.82 -4.14 4.04
CA CYS A 111 -2.51 -3.57 4.34
C CYS A 111 -2.51 -2.06 4.03
N PRO A 112 -1.69 -1.25 4.72
CA PRO A 112 -1.46 0.14 4.33
C PRO A 112 -0.89 0.23 2.92
N ASP A 113 -1.36 1.18 2.12
CA ASP A 113 -0.98 1.34 0.70
C ASP A 113 0.50 1.71 0.50
N ASP A 114 1.14 2.28 1.52
CA ASP A 114 2.55 2.68 1.53
C ASP A 114 3.49 1.61 2.12
N ALA A 115 2.95 0.47 2.56
CA ALA A 115 3.75 -0.60 3.16
C ALA A 115 4.50 -1.43 2.10
N ALA A 116 5.77 -1.75 2.35
CA ALA A 116 6.53 -2.73 1.56
C ALA A 116 6.48 -4.15 2.17
N ILE A 117 6.07 -4.25 3.45
CA ILE A 117 5.90 -5.50 4.19
C ILE A 117 4.66 -5.40 5.05
N CYS A 118 3.85 -6.46 5.08
CA CYS A 118 2.62 -6.49 5.84
C CYS A 118 2.42 -7.85 6.50
N ALA A 119 2.13 -7.84 7.80
CA ALA A 119 1.85 -9.04 8.57
C ALA A 119 0.35 -9.10 8.89
N ILE A 120 -0.27 -10.19 8.49
CA ILE A 120 -1.70 -10.42 8.68
C ILE A 120 -1.86 -11.58 9.64
N THR A 121 -2.55 -11.32 10.74
CA THR A 121 -2.89 -12.37 11.69
C THR A 121 -4.23 -12.93 11.26
N ALA A 122 -4.24 -14.19 10.82
CA ALA A 122 -5.49 -14.91 10.63
C ALA A 122 -6.08 -15.16 12.02
N TYR A 123 -7.10 -14.38 12.39
CA TYR A 123 -7.99 -14.82 13.46
C TYR A 123 -8.72 -16.04 12.93
N ILE A 124 -8.46 -17.20 13.51
CA ILE A 124 -9.35 -18.36 13.32
C ILE A 124 -10.68 -17.92 13.92
N ILE A 125 -11.62 -17.53 13.06
CA ILE A 125 -13.01 -17.43 13.47
C ILE A 125 -13.40 -18.87 13.78
N CYS A 126 -13.43 -19.22 15.07
CA CYS A 126 -14.03 -20.46 15.52
C CYS A 126 -15.53 -20.41 15.18
N GLU A 127 -15.89 -20.77 13.96
CA GLU A 127 -17.25 -21.17 13.64
C GLU A 127 -17.48 -22.54 14.28
N SER A 128 -17.81 -22.54 15.58
CA SER A 128 -18.76 -23.48 16.18
C SER A 128 -18.90 -23.24 17.70
N PHE A 129 -20.14 -22.89 18.07
CA PHE A 129 -20.69 -22.71 19.42
C PHE A 129 -20.37 -21.41 20.17
N HIS A 130 -21.35 -20.49 20.13
CA HIS A 130 -21.77 -19.58 21.21
C HIS A 130 -20.64 -19.12 22.15
N SER A 131 -19.99 -17.99 21.85
CA SER A 131 -19.75 -16.87 22.79
C SER A 131 -18.76 -15.84 22.23
N ALA A 132 -19.23 -14.59 22.19
CA ALA A 132 -18.46 -13.33 22.16
C ALA A 132 -17.51 -13.09 20.96
N CYS A 133 -18.04 -12.41 19.95
CA CYS A 133 -17.25 -11.48 19.13
C CYS A 133 -17.08 -10.18 19.92
N PRO A 134 -15.86 -9.70 20.23
CA PRO A 134 -15.67 -8.27 20.45
C PRO A 134 -15.53 -7.63 19.08
N SER A 135 -16.55 -6.88 18.70
CA SER A 135 -16.37 -5.74 17.81
C SER A 135 -15.24 -4.85 18.35
N LEU A 136 -14.47 -4.24 17.43
CA LEU A 136 -13.83 -2.92 17.48
C LEU A 136 -12.55 -2.98 16.62
N MET A 137 -12.56 -2.34 15.44
CA MET A 137 -12.18 -0.93 15.25
C MET A 137 -10.75 -0.64 15.72
N SER A 138 -9.92 -0.32 14.73
CA SER A 138 -8.87 0.71 14.75
C SER A 138 -8.14 0.91 16.08
N SER A 139 -6.96 0.30 16.19
CA SER A 139 -5.93 0.78 17.12
C SER A 139 -4.55 0.23 16.72
N ILE A 140 -4.01 0.73 15.60
CA ILE A 140 -2.54 0.80 15.49
C ILE A 140 -2.15 2.14 16.13
N HIS A 141 -2.05 2.10 17.45
CA HIS A 141 -1.34 3.13 18.20
C HIS A 141 0.14 2.98 17.89
N GLN A 142 0.68 4.00 17.23
CA GLN A 142 2.04 4.49 17.36
C GLN A 142 2.57 4.25 18.79
N ASN A 143 3.66 3.51 18.91
CA ASN A 143 4.53 3.54 20.09
C ASN A 143 5.97 3.23 19.66
N ARG A 144 6.62 4.24 19.06
CA ARG A 144 7.87 4.79 19.59
C ARG A 144 8.08 6.21 19.05
#